data_AF-A0A847F767-F1
#
_entry.id   AF-A0A847F767-F1
#
_cell.length_a   1.000
_cell.length_b   1.000
_cell.length_c   1.000
_cell.angle_alpha   90.00
_cell.angle_beta   90.00
_cell.angle_gamma   90.00
#
_symmetry.space_group_name_H-M   'P 1'
#
loop_
_entity.id
_entity.type
_entity.pdbx_description
1 polymer ?
#
loop_
_entity_poly.entity_id
_entity_poly.type
_entity_poly.pdbx_seq_one_letter_code
_entity_poly.pdbx_strand_id
1 'polypeptide(L)'
;GSLESALRIIGEEDIVRLLVEGGPSLHRALFELGEVDEIAAFIAPSILGGGDAMRFLPPLRIPSMSQAIRLENVETRALGSDLLIRGALPRNCASTQEREASRN
;
A
#
# COMPACT_ATOMS: atom_id res chain seq x y z
N GLY A 1 -9.63 -19.41 2.01
CA GLY A 1 -9.14 -19.21 0.64
C GLY A 1 -7.94 -18.28 0.68
N SER A 2 -7.06 -18.30 -0.32
CA SER A 2 -5.98 -17.31 -0.42
C SER A 2 -6.54 -15.95 -0.87
N LEU A 3 -5.78 -14.89 -0.61
CA LEU A 3 -6.13 -13.55 -1.09
C LEU A 3 -6.16 -13.50 -2.62
N GLU A 4 -5.22 -14.17 -3.32
CA GLU A 4 -5.25 -14.23 -4.79
C GLU A 4 -6.52 -14.93 -5.30
N SER A 5 -6.96 -15.99 -4.61
CA SER A 5 -8.19 -16.69 -4.98
C SER A 5 -9.42 -15.78 -4.85
N ALA A 6 -9.46 -14.92 -3.83
CA ALA A 6 -10.54 -13.96 -3.64
C ALA A 6 -10.53 -12.88 -4.74
N LEU A 7 -9.35 -12.32 -5.06
CA LEU A 7 -9.19 -11.35 -6.14
C LEU A 7 -9.60 -11.93 -7.50
N ARG A 8 -9.24 -13.19 -7.78
CA ARG A 8 -9.66 -13.89 -9.00
C ARG A 8 -11.19 -14.01 -9.10
N ILE A 9 -11.86 -14.45 -8.04
CA ILE A 9 -13.33 -14.59 -8.03
C ILE A 9 -13.99 -13.23 -8.27
N ILE A 10 -13.48 -12.16 -7.64
CA ILE A 10 -13.99 -10.81 -7.84
C ILE A 10 -13.81 -10.36 -9.30
N GLY A 11 -12.68 -10.68 -9.91
CA GLY A 11 -12.44 -10.43 -11.33
C GLY A 11 -13.34 -11.23 -12.27
N GLU A 12 -13.73 -12.45 -11.89
CA GLU A 12 -14.70 -13.28 -12.62
C GLU A 12 -16.12 -12.68 -12.59
N GLU A 13 -16.41 -11.79 -11.64
CA GLU A 13 -17.66 -11.02 -11.53
C GLU A 13 -17.58 -9.63 -12.21
N ASP A 14 -16.60 -9.42 -13.10
CA ASP A 14 -16.35 -8.15 -13.83
C ASP A 14 -16.09 -6.92 -12.94
N ILE A 15 -15.70 -7.11 -11.68
CA ILE A 15 -15.33 -6.01 -10.78
C ILE A 15 -13.85 -5.65 -11.00
N VAL A 16 -13.63 -4.56 -11.73
CA VAL A 16 -12.29 -4.13 -12.19
C VAL A 16 -11.62 -3.06 -11.31
N ARG A 17 -12.29 -2.58 -10.26
CA ARG A 17 -11.74 -1.62 -9.29
C ARG A 17 -12.20 -1.98 -7.89
N LEU A 18 -11.25 -2.03 -6.97
CA LEU A 18 -11.50 -2.33 -5.57
C LEU A 18 -10.90 -1.23 -4.70
N LEU A 19 -11.72 -0.71 -3.79
CA LEU A 19 -11.23 0.05 -2.66
C LEU A 19 -11.05 -0.92 -1.50
N VAL A 20 -9.81 -1.17 -1.11
CA VAL A 20 -9.51 -2.05 0.03
C VAL A 20 -9.25 -1.20 1.26
N GLU A 21 -10.18 -1.30 2.21
CA GLU A 21 -10.06 -0.73 3.54
C GLU A 21 -9.84 -1.87 4.55
N GLY A 22 -8.83 -1.76 5.40
CA GLY A 22 -8.55 -2.79 6.37
C GLY A 22 -7.40 -2.45 7.31
N GLY A 23 -7.01 -3.46 8.08
CA GLY A 23 -5.87 -3.37 8.99
C GLY A 23 -4.52 -3.59 8.28
N PRO A 24 -3.41 -3.33 8.99
CA PRO A 24 -2.06 -3.47 8.44
C PRO A 24 -1.79 -4.87 7.84
N SER A 25 -2.34 -5.94 8.41
CA SER A 25 -2.16 -7.30 7.90
C SER A 25 -2.69 -7.49 6.47
N LEU A 26 -3.86 -6.91 6.14
CA LEU A 26 -4.45 -7.01 4.80
C LEU A 26 -3.64 -6.18 3.80
N HIS A 27 -3.30 -4.93 4.17
CA HIS A 27 -2.46 -4.08 3.33
C HIS A 27 -1.12 -4.76 3.02
N ARG A 28 -0.48 -5.42 4.01
CA ARG A 28 0.74 -6.20 3.79
C ARG A 28 0.59 -7.23 2.69
N ALA A 29 -0.46 -8.04 2.80
CA ALA A 29 -0.66 -9.17 1.90
C ALA A 29 -0.83 -8.65 0.46
N LEU A 30 -1.56 -7.55 0.26
CA LEU A 30 -1.67 -6.92 -1.05
C LEU A 30 -0.33 -6.36 -1.57
N PHE A 31 0.44 -5.70 -0.70
CA PHE A 31 1.78 -5.20 -1.06
C PHE A 31 2.74 -6.33 -1.43
N GLU A 32 2.73 -7.44 -0.70
CA GLU A 32 3.58 -8.61 -0.95
C GLU A 32 3.18 -9.36 -2.23
N LEU A 33 1.89 -9.36 -2.57
CA LEU A 33 1.37 -9.91 -3.84
C LEU A 33 1.63 -8.99 -5.04
N GLY A 34 1.95 -7.72 -4.82
CA GLY A 34 2.10 -6.73 -5.90
C GLY A 34 0.78 -6.29 -6.53
N GLU A 35 -0.35 -6.52 -5.84
CA GLU A 35 -1.72 -6.24 -6.32
C GLU A 35 -2.22 -4.86 -5.87
N VAL A 36 -1.30 -3.89 -5.71
CA VAL A 36 -1.61 -2.52 -5.29
C VAL A 36 -1.23 -1.55 -6.40
N ASP A 37 -2.23 -0.96 -7.03
CA ASP A 37 -2.02 0.06 -8.08
C ASP A 37 -1.91 1.48 -7.51
N GLU A 38 -2.64 1.79 -6.44
CA GLU A 38 -2.80 3.14 -5.92
C GLU A 38 -2.95 3.14 -4.40
N ILE A 39 -2.42 4.18 -3.75
CA ILE A 39 -2.59 4.44 -2.33
C ILE A 39 -3.40 5.72 -2.13
N ALA A 40 -4.37 5.67 -1.21
CA ALA A 40 -5.05 6.82 -0.64
C ALA A 40 -4.79 6.84 0.88
N ALA A 41 -3.92 7.76 1.33
CA ALA A 41 -3.57 7.92 2.73
C ALA A 41 -4.32 9.12 3.33
N PHE A 42 -5.03 8.87 4.43
CA PHE A 42 -5.76 9.90 5.19
C PHE A 42 -4.98 10.24 6.46
N ILE A 43 -4.70 11.52 6.66
CA ILE A 43 -3.92 12.03 7.80
C ILE A 43 -4.78 13.04 8.56
N ALA A 44 -5.16 12.67 9.78
CA ALA A 44 -5.85 13.57 10.71
C ALA A 44 -4.83 14.41 11.50
N PRO A 45 -5.17 15.66 11.91
CA PRO A 45 -4.32 16.52 12.72
C PRO A 45 -4.36 16.12 14.21
N SER A 46 -4.18 14.84 14.50
CA SER A 46 -4.30 14.25 15.83
C SER A 46 -3.07 13.39 16.15
N ILE A 47 -2.57 13.47 17.38
CA ILE A 47 -1.45 12.66 17.85
C ILE A 47 -2.00 11.58 18.78
N LEU A 48 -1.84 10.31 18.37
CA LEU A 48 -2.16 9.15 19.19
C LEU A 48 -0.86 8.46 19.58
N GLY A 49 -0.59 8.36 20.88
CA GLY A 49 0.58 7.67 21.44
C GLY A 49 0.17 6.36 22.12
N GLY A 50 1.03 5.34 22.03
CA GLY A 50 0.88 4.04 22.70
C GLY A 50 1.86 3.03 22.13
N GLY A 51 2.45 2.17 22.97
CA GLY A 51 3.43 1.15 22.54
C GLY A 51 2.89 0.19 21.48
N ASP A 52 1.57 -0.05 21.52
CA ASP A 52 0.82 -0.89 20.58
C ASP A 52 -0.04 -0.07 19.60
N ALA A 53 0.27 1.21 19.39
CA ALA A 53 -0.45 2.00 18.39
C ALA A 53 -0.42 1.28 17.05
N MET A 54 -1.62 1.03 16.48
CA MET A 54 -1.77 0.29 15.24
C MET A 54 -0.97 0.96 14.14
N ARG A 55 -0.02 0.23 13.55
CA ARG A 55 0.80 0.77 12.48
C ARG A 55 -0.06 0.95 11.23
N PHE A 56 0.13 2.07 10.54
CA PHE A 56 -0.49 2.33 9.24
C PHE A 56 -0.13 1.27 8.20
N LEU A 57 1.16 0.90 8.16
CA LEU A 57 1.67 -0.24 7.39
C LEU A 57 2.51 -1.12 8.31
N PRO A 58 2.47 -2.45 8.13
CA PRO A 58 3.42 -3.33 8.79
C PRO A 58 4.83 -3.12 8.23
N PRO A 59 5.86 -3.70 8.87
CA PRO A 59 7.23 -3.60 8.39
C PRO A 59 7.33 -4.12 6.95
N LEU A 60 7.54 -3.21 5.99
CA LEU A 60 7.94 -3.55 4.64
C LEU A 60 9.47 -3.69 4.59
N ARG A 61 9.99 -4.52 3.68
CA ARG A 61 11.44 -4.73 3.50
C ARG A 61 12.08 -3.56 2.73
N ILE A 62 11.96 -2.35 3.26
CA ILE A 62 12.45 -1.08 2.68
C ILE A 62 13.34 -0.41 3.74
N PRO A 63 14.65 -0.72 3.78
CA PRO A 63 15.49 -0.32 4.91
C PRO A 63 16.01 1.12 4.82
N SER A 64 15.79 1.82 3.71
CA SER A 64 16.33 3.17 3.48
C SER A 64 15.43 4.05 2.61
N MET A 65 15.61 5.38 2.73
CA MET A 65 14.88 6.37 1.92
C MET A 65 15.22 6.33 0.42
N SER A 66 16.41 5.85 0.06
CA SER A 66 16.80 5.66 -1.36
C SER A 66 16.10 4.47 -2.00
N GLN A 67 15.67 3.49 -1.20
CA GLN A 67 14.88 2.33 -1.64
C GLN A 67 13.37 2.53 -1.44
N ALA A 68 12.96 3.71 -0.96
CA ALA A 68 11.55 4.00 -0.69
C ALA A 68 10.72 3.98 -1.97
N ILE A 69 9.55 3.36 -1.89
CA ILE A 69 8.53 3.41 -2.95
C ILE A 69 8.02 4.84 -3.03
N ARG A 70 8.27 5.51 -4.16
CA ARG A 70 7.77 6.86 -4.42
C ARG A 70 6.51 6.76 -5.25
N LEU A 71 5.40 7.26 -4.72
CA LEU A 71 4.16 7.34 -5.48
C LEU A 71 4.31 8.28 -6.68
N GLU A 72 3.67 7.93 -7.78
CA GLU A 72 3.57 8.72 -9.00
C GLU A 72 2.22 9.44 -9.06
N ASN A 73 2.14 10.55 -9.81
CA ASN A 73 0.90 11.32 -10.01
C ASN A 73 0.22 11.72 -8.70
N VAL A 74 1.01 12.17 -7.73
CA VAL A 74 0.52 12.46 -6.37
C VAL A 74 -0.41 13.67 -6.38
N GLU A 75 -1.59 13.49 -5.80
CA GLU A 75 -2.53 14.56 -5.46
C GLU A 75 -2.66 14.66 -3.94
N THR A 76 -2.63 15.90 -3.42
CA THR A 76 -2.95 16.19 -2.03
C THR A 76 -4.20 17.05 -1.96
N ARG A 77 -5.17 16.66 -1.13
CA ARG A 77 -6.44 17.37 -0.96
C ARG A 77 -6.78 17.54 0.51
N ALA A 78 -7.19 18.74 0.91
CA ALA A 78 -7.77 18.96 2.23
C ALA A 78 -9.21 18.43 2.28
N LEU A 79 -9.53 17.70 3.35
CA LEU A 79 -10.86 17.17 3.64
C LEU A 79 -11.29 17.68 5.02
N GLY A 80 -11.76 18.93 5.07
CA GLY A 80 -11.98 19.63 6.33
C GLY A 80 -10.64 19.87 7.05
N SER A 81 -10.47 19.27 8.23
CA SER A 81 -9.23 19.32 9.01
C SER A 81 -8.17 18.30 8.58
N ASP A 82 -8.57 17.32 7.78
CA ASP A 82 -7.75 16.16 7.44
C ASP A 82 -7.11 16.33 6.05
N LEU A 83 -6.08 15.53 5.77
CA LEU A 83 -5.42 15.51 4.47
C LEU A 83 -5.58 14.14 3.80
N LEU A 84 -5.97 14.15 2.53
CA LEU A 84 -5.84 13.02 1.62
C LEU A 84 -4.57 13.19 0.80
N ILE A 85 -3.69 12.19 0.82
CA ILE A 85 -2.58 12.04 -0.13
C ILE A 85 -2.87 10.81 -0.98
N ARG A 86 -3.04 10.99 -2.29
CA ARG A 86 -3.36 9.92 -3.23
C ARG A 86 -2.30 9.83 -4.31
N GLY A 87 -1.90 8.63 -4.71
CA GLY A 87 -0.94 8.45 -5.80
C GLY A 87 -0.78 7.00 -6.22
N ALA A 88 -0.36 6.79 -7.47
CA ALA A 88 -0.14 5.48 -8.06
C ALA A 88 1.19 4.88 -7.61
N LEU A 89 1.29 3.55 -7.52
CA LEU A 89 2.60 2.89 -7.41
C LEU A 89 3.31 2.89 -8.77
N PRO A 90 4.65 2.99 -8.78
CA PRO A 90 5.42 2.75 -10.00
C PRO A 90 5.16 1.34 -10.54
N ARG A 91 4.93 1.21 -11.85
CA ARG A 91 4.58 -0.09 -12.48
C ARG A 91 5.62 -1.21 -12.30
N ASN A 92 6.85 -0.87 -11.91
CA ASN A 92 7.94 -1.83 -11.68
C ASN A 92 8.25 -2.07 -10.21
N CYS A 93 7.40 -1.60 -9.29
CA CYS A 93 7.70 -1.65 -7.87
C CYS A 93 7.72 -3.08 -7.30
N ALA A 94 6.96 -4.01 -7.89
CA ALA A 94 6.91 -5.41 -7.47
C ALA A 94 8.12 -6.25 -7.92
N SER A 95 8.82 -5.86 -9.00
CA SER A 95 9.87 -6.70 -9.63
C SER A 95 11.30 -6.45 -9.15
N THR A 96 11.50 -5.48 -8.26
CA THR A 96 12.85 -5.05 -7.84
C THR A 96 13.36 -5.85 -6.63
N GLN A 97 12.50 -6.54 -5.89
CA GLN A 97 12.90 -7.19 -4.63
C GLN A 97 13.61 -8.55 -4.79
N GLU A 98 13.61 -9.15 -5.98
CA GLU A 98 14.34 -10.42 -6.25
C GLU A 98 15.69 -10.21 -6.96
N ARG A 99 15.92 -9.09 -7.66
CA ARG A 99 17.11 -8.89 -8.51
C ARG A 99 18.36 -8.36 -7.79
N GLU A 100 18.23 -7.92 -6.54
CA GLU A 100 19.37 -7.41 -5.75
C GLU A 100 19.97 -8.48 -4.81
N ALA A 101 19.24 -9.55 -4.49
CA ALA A 101 19.74 -10.63 -3.61
C ALA A 101 20.68 -11.63 -4.31
N SER A 102 20.88 -11.51 -5.63
CA SER A 102 21.74 -12.39 -6.43
C SER A 102 23.01 -11.69 -6.94
N ARG A 103 23.33 -10.49 -6.42
CA ARG A 103 24.46 -9.67 -6.87
C ARG A 103 25.42 -9.21 -5.76
N ASN A 104 25.51 -9.96 -4.67
CA ASN A 104 26.59 -9.87 -3.69
C ASN A 104 27.17 -11.25 -3.40
#